data_AF-A0A2K3QAL9-F1
#
_entry.id   AF-A0A2K3QAL9-F1
#
_cell.length_a   1.000
_cell.length_b   1.000
_cell.length_c   1.000
_cell.angle_alpha   90.00
_cell.angle_beta   90.00
_cell.angle_gamma   90.00
#
_symmetry.space_group_name_H-M   'P 1'
#
loop_
_entity.id
_entity.type
_entity.pdbx_description
1 polymer ?
#
loop_
_entity_poly.entity_id
_entity_poly.type
_entity_poly.pdbx_seq_one_letter_code
_entity_poly.pdbx_strand_id
1 'polypeptide(L)'
;MPSTRSSSSADKPTGRLRGQTPSYSPLFKFVMKYVPLAMRIYRAKLFWEKERDFAGFDLVTGADTRKNWTAETTDYIRKNSPANYRDFLVPKSEIGCKRRVNDTDYLLNLHRPNVELIYEDPVQEIVEDGVRTKSGRVVPADAIVLAHGFETQKFLFPMKIYGENGIDLYEHWNRVSEGVPSSYLGTCIAGFPNFFIMMVYLFSGALLTSWPKPSAEARDIAVVQEKAKKFVWASGCTSWFIEPNTKRNSVMFPDWQYRFWLRTVFVAWNDFSYTQSRDGAADAKKLDPGAGSLIALVLSLAICASAWALESFDLESQDEGQQRNTIRPDHRALTEVINSTGYHALCAMLEVP
;
A
#
# COMPACT_ATOMS: atom_id res chain seq x y z
N MET A 1 -29.51 -22.59 -18.98
CA MET A 1 -28.27 -21.79 -18.92
C MET A 1 -27.25 -22.64 -18.18
N PRO A 2 -26.03 -22.85 -18.71
CA PRO A 2 -25.02 -23.60 -17.96
C PRO A 2 -24.70 -22.83 -16.68
N SER A 3 -24.77 -23.47 -15.53
CA SER A 3 -24.37 -22.87 -14.26
C SER A 3 -22.85 -22.77 -14.24
N THR A 4 -22.29 -21.58 -14.39
CA THR A 4 -20.86 -21.30 -14.15
C THR A 4 -20.47 -21.84 -12.77
N ARG A 5 -19.36 -22.55 -12.57
CA ARG A 5 -18.94 -23.05 -11.24
C ARG A 5 -17.63 -22.39 -10.85
N SER A 6 -17.50 -21.88 -9.63
CA SER A 6 -16.27 -21.22 -9.14
C SER A 6 -15.78 -21.86 -7.84
N SER A 7 -14.50 -22.17 -7.75
CA SER A 7 -13.90 -22.79 -6.57
C SER A 7 -12.74 -21.94 -6.05
N SER A 8 -12.88 -21.34 -4.87
CA SER A 8 -11.84 -20.48 -4.28
C SER A 8 -11.09 -21.18 -3.15
N SER A 9 -9.80 -20.88 -3.01
CA SER A 9 -9.06 -20.98 -1.76
C SER A 9 -8.67 -19.56 -1.36
N ALA A 10 -9.19 -19.10 -0.21
CA ALA A 10 -9.17 -17.69 0.15
C ALA A 10 -8.52 -17.45 1.52
N ASP A 11 -7.82 -16.32 1.60
CA ASP A 11 -7.45 -15.70 2.86
C ASP A 11 -8.66 -14.98 3.48
N LYS A 12 -8.75 -14.94 4.81
CA LYS A 12 -9.97 -14.59 5.54
C LYS A 12 -10.37 -13.11 5.38
N PRO A 13 -11.66 -12.76 5.21
CA PRO A 13 -12.10 -11.37 5.19
C PRO A 13 -11.92 -10.72 6.56
N THR A 14 -11.40 -9.49 6.61
CA THR A 14 -11.03 -8.77 7.85
C THR A 14 -11.70 -7.39 7.98
N GLY A 15 -12.55 -7.01 7.03
CA GLY A 15 -13.22 -5.71 6.93
C GLY A 15 -14.68 -5.71 7.39
N ARG A 16 -15.16 -4.52 7.76
CA ARG A 16 -16.46 -4.24 8.43
C ARG A 16 -17.58 -3.94 7.43
N LEU A 17 -17.27 -3.61 6.17
CA LEU A 17 -18.20 -2.91 5.30
C LEU A 17 -18.44 -3.66 4.00
N ARG A 18 -19.72 -3.72 3.61
CA ARG A 18 -20.15 -3.95 2.23
C ARG A 18 -19.60 -2.80 1.39
N GLY A 19 -18.53 -3.04 0.65
CA GLY A 19 -17.85 -2.06 -0.19
C GLY A 19 -18.66 -1.76 -1.44
N GLN A 20 -19.86 -1.18 -1.30
CA GLN A 20 -20.55 -0.66 -2.48
C GLN A 20 -19.71 0.49 -3.06
N THR A 21 -19.39 0.41 -4.35
CA THR A 21 -18.83 1.54 -5.07
C THR A 21 -19.81 2.70 -4.93
N PRO A 22 -19.44 3.82 -4.28
CA PRO A 22 -20.38 4.90 -4.04
C PRO A 22 -20.79 5.50 -5.39
N SER A 23 -22.09 5.43 -5.70
CA SER A 23 -22.64 6.18 -6.82
C SER A 23 -22.77 7.65 -6.41
N TYR A 24 -21.94 8.51 -7.01
CA TYR A 24 -21.99 9.93 -6.75
C TYR A 24 -23.12 10.59 -7.55
N SER A 25 -24.05 11.23 -6.85
CA SER A 25 -25.18 11.93 -7.48
C SER A 25 -24.70 13.07 -8.39
N PRO A 26 -25.49 13.46 -9.41
CA PRO A 26 -25.18 14.62 -10.24
C PRO A 26 -24.95 15.89 -9.42
N LEU A 27 -25.73 16.07 -8.34
CA LEU A 27 -25.56 17.18 -7.42
C LEU A 27 -24.22 17.12 -6.67
N PHE A 28 -23.80 15.95 -6.18
CA PHE A 28 -22.50 15.81 -5.54
C PHE A 28 -21.37 16.18 -6.52
N LYS A 29 -21.43 15.67 -7.75
CA LYS A 29 -20.46 16.00 -8.80
C LYS A 29 -20.45 17.50 -9.12
N PHE A 30 -21.63 18.11 -9.21
CA PHE A 30 -21.78 19.55 -9.42
C PHE A 30 -21.12 20.36 -8.29
N VAL A 31 -21.43 20.04 -7.03
CA VAL A 31 -20.86 20.73 -5.86
C VAL A 31 -19.34 20.59 -5.84
N MET A 32 -18.82 19.38 -6.06
CA MET A 32 -17.37 19.14 -6.08
C MET A 32 -16.66 19.87 -7.22
N LYS A 33 -17.34 20.12 -8.34
CA LYS A 33 -16.77 20.81 -9.50
C LYS A 33 -16.84 22.33 -9.38
N TYR A 34 -17.96 22.88 -8.93
CA TYR A 34 -18.25 24.32 -9.07
C TYR A 34 -18.29 25.10 -7.75
N VAL A 35 -18.45 24.45 -6.60
CA VAL A 35 -18.44 25.15 -5.31
C VAL A 35 -17.00 25.25 -4.80
N PRO A 36 -16.45 26.47 -4.65
CA PRO A 36 -15.09 26.64 -4.15
C PRO A 36 -14.90 25.94 -2.80
N LEU A 37 -13.72 25.33 -2.61
CA LEU A 37 -13.32 24.61 -1.40
C LEU A 37 -14.11 23.33 -1.07
N ALA A 38 -15.22 23.01 -1.74
CA ALA A 38 -16.02 21.83 -1.42
C ALA A 38 -15.19 20.53 -1.46
N MET A 39 -14.37 20.35 -2.50
CA MET A 39 -13.43 19.22 -2.61
C MET A 39 -12.39 19.20 -1.49
N ARG A 40 -11.89 20.36 -1.05
CA ARG A 40 -10.88 20.44 0.02
C ARG A 40 -11.49 20.10 1.37
N ILE A 41 -12.69 20.59 1.66
CA ILE A 41 -13.45 20.28 2.89
C ILE A 41 -13.79 18.79 2.91
N TYR A 42 -14.26 18.23 1.78
CA TYR A 42 -14.56 16.81 1.69
C TYR A 42 -13.32 15.94 1.93
N ARG A 43 -12.16 16.30 1.35
CA ARG A 43 -10.89 15.62 1.62
C ARG A 43 -10.43 15.78 3.06
N ALA A 44 -10.61 16.95 3.68
CA ALA A 44 -10.28 17.17 5.10
C ALA A 44 -11.14 16.31 6.02
N LYS A 45 -12.44 16.18 5.71
CA LYS A 45 -13.34 15.25 6.40
C LYS A 45 -12.85 13.81 6.30
N LEU A 46 -12.56 13.33 5.08
CA LEU A 46 -12.04 11.97 4.87
C LEU A 46 -10.72 11.74 5.61
N PHE A 47 -9.81 12.70 5.56
CA PHE A 47 -8.56 12.67 6.31
C PHE A 47 -8.83 12.51 7.81
N TRP A 48 -9.67 13.36 8.40
CA TRP A 48 -10.00 13.28 9.82
C TRP A 48 -10.65 11.95 10.23
N GLU A 49 -11.54 11.42 9.39
CA GLU A 49 -12.14 10.11 9.63
C GLU A 49 -11.09 8.99 9.69
N LYS A 50 -10.10 9.01 8.78
CA LYS A 50 -9.02 8.01 8.77
C LYS A 50 -7.98 8.24 9.85
N GLU A 51 -7.69 9.49 10.14
CA GLU A 51 -6.76 9.88 11.19
C GLU A 51 -7.28 9.43 12.56
N ARG A 52 -8.58 9.57 12.82
CA ARG A 52 -9.21 9.05 14.05
C ARG A 52 -9.04 7.54 14.22
N ASP A 53 -9.14 6.77 13.13
CA ASP A 53 -9.01 5.31 13.17
C ASP A 53 -7.58 4.87 13.58
N PHE A 54 -6.56 5.73 13.37
CA PHE A 54 -5.17 5.44 13.73
C PHE A 54 -5.01 5.14 15.23
N ALA A 55 -5.79 5.79 16.10
CA ALA A 55 -5.75 5.56 17.55
C ALA A 55 -6.00 4.08 17.92
N GLY A 56 -6.76 3.34 17.10
CA GLY A 56 -7.01 1.91 17.31
C GLY A 56 -5.80 1.01 17.10
N PHE A 57 -4.72 1.50 16.47
CA PHE A 57 -3.54 0.67 16.16
C PHE A 57 -2.52 0.60 17.30
N ASP A 58 -2.56 1.50 18.29
CA ASP A 58 -1.68 1.45 19.46
C ASP A 58 -2.05 0.25 20.35
N LEU A 59 -1.07 -0.57 20.75
CA LEU A 59 -1.30 -1.84 21.43
C LEU A 59 -2.10 -1.70 22.72
N VAL A 60 -1.84 -0.65 23.49
CA VAL A 60 -2.40 -0.47 24.83
C VAL A 60 -3.66 0.38 24.75
N THR A 61 -3.55 1.60 24.22
CA THR A 61 -4.65 2.58 24.21
C THR A 61 -5.74 2.22 23.19
N GLY A 62 -5.38 1.48 22.13
CA GLY A 62 -6.32 1.02 21.10
C GLY A 62 -7.00 -0.32 21.40
N ALA A 63 -6.68 -1.00 22.51
CA ALA A 63 -7.09 -2.40 22.74
C ALA A 63 -8.62 -2.58 22.77
N ASP A 64 -9.34 -1.72 23.49
CA ASP A 64 -10.82 -1.77 23.54
C ASP A 64 -11.45 -1.46 22.19
N THR A 65 -10.87 -0.53 21.44
CA THR A 65 -11.32 -0.20 20.08
C THR A 65 -11.19 -1.42 19.17
N ARG A 66 -10.04 -2.12 19.22
CA ARG A 66 -9.82 -3.35 18.45
C ARG A 66 -10.72 -4.50 18.89
N LYS A 67 -10.98 -4.63 20.19
CA LYS A 67 -11.94 -5.62 20.72
C LYS A 67 -13.33 -5.40 20.14
N ASN A 68 -13.82 -4.16 20.13
CA ASN A 68 -15.11 -3.80 19.55
C ASN A 68 -15.14 -4.08 18.04
N TRP A 69 -14.11 -3.68 17.30
CA TRP A 69 -14.01 -3.98 15.87
C TRP A 69 -13.96 -5.47 15.57
N THR A 70 -13.31 -6.26 16.43
CA THR A 70 -13.23 -7.72 16.30
C THR A 70 -14.59 -8.36 16.51
N ALA A 71 -15.32 -7.96 17.56
CA ALA A 71 -16.66 -8.44 17.82
C ALA A 71 -17.60 -8.15 16.64
N GLU A 72 -17.65 -6.89 16.21
CA GLU A 72 -18.51 -6.48 15.09
C GLU A 72 -18.17 -7.18 13.77
N THR A 73 -16.88 -7.33 13.46
CA THR A 73 -16.44 -8.02 12.23
C THR A 73 -16.80 -9.51 12.31
N THR A 74 -16.63 -10.13 13.47
CA THR A 74 -17.01 -11.54 13.69
C THR A 74 -18.51 -11.75 13.53
N ASP A 75 -19.32 -10.87 14.13
CA ASP A 75 -20.77 -10.92 14.02
C ASP A 75 -21.23 -10.73 12.58
N TYR A 76 -20.64 -9.78 11.86
CA TYR A 76 -20.91 -9.57 10.44
C TYR A 76 -20.58 -10.82 9.60
N ILE A 77 -19.41 -11.44 9.81
CA ILE A 77 -19.01 -12.66 9.09
C ILE A 77 -19.98 -13.80 9.41
N ARG A 78 -20.28 -14.05 10.68
CA ARG A 78 -21.16 -15.15 11.10
C ARG A 78 -22.58 -14.98 10.57
N LYS A 79 -23.08 -13.74 10.52
CA LYS A 79 -24.41 -13.40 10.00
C LYS A 79 -24.51 -13.64 8.49
N ASN A 80 -23.49 -13.30 7.72
CA ASN A 80 -23.55 -13.28 6.26
C ASN A 80 -22.95 -14.53 5.58
N SER A 81 -22.18 -15.37 6.29
CA SER A 81 -21.55 -16.56 5.71
C SER A 81 -22.40 -17.85 5.82
N PRO A 82 -22.24 -18.80 4.88
CA PRO A 82 -22.81 -20.14 4.96
C PRO A 82 -22.34 -20.89 6.21
N ALA A 83 -23.23 -21.70 6.81
CA ALA A 83 -22.96 -22.37 8.08
C ALA A 83 -21.69 -23.22 8.08
N ASN A 84 -21.43 -23.92 6.97
CA ASN A 84 -20.27 -24.79 6.77
C ASN A 84 -18.92 -24.04 6.66
N TYR A 85 -18.91 -22.74 6.39
CA TYR A 85 -17.67 -21.96 6.23
C TYR A 85 -17.39 -20.99 7.38
N ARG A 86 -18.33 -20.81 8.33
CA ARG A 86 -18.26 -19.78 9.38
C ARG A 86 -16.97 -19.83 10.19
N ASP A 87 -16.61 -20.99 10.70
CA ASP A 87 -15.46 -21.11 11.61
C ASP A 87 -14.12 -20.93 10.90
N PHE A 88 -14.06 -21.26 9.61
CA PHE A 88 -12.91 -20.94 8.78
C PHE A 88 -12.84 -19.44 8.48
N LEU A 89 -13.95 -18.80 8.10
CA LEU A 89 -13.94 -17.41 7.63
C LEU A 89 -13.65 -16.39 8.74
N VAL A 90 -13.92 -16.69 10.01
CA VAL A 90 -13.60 -15.79 11.13
C VAL A 90 -12.07 -15.72 11.34
N PRO A 91 -11.45 -14.53 11.19
CA PRO A 91 -10.01 -14.35 11.41
C PRO A 91 -9.62 -14.62 12.86
N LYS A 92 -8.48 -15.29 13.05
CA LYS A 92 -7.87 -15.52 14.37
C LYS A 92 -6.81 -14.46 14.71
N SER A 93 -6.36 -13.70 13.71
CA SER A 93 -5.41 -12.61 13.88
C SER A 93 -6.08 -11.39 14.51
N GLU A 94 -5.32 -10.63 15.30
CA GLU A 94 -5.76 -9.35 15.83
C GLU A 94 -6.14 -8.37 14.69
N ILE A 95 -7.23 -7.63 14.86
CA ILE A 95 -7.66 -6.67 13.84
C ILE A 95 -6.68 -5.49 13.75
N GLY A 96 -6.38 -5.03 12.53
CA GLY A 96 -5.40 -3.96 12.30
C GLY A 96 -3.95 -4.45 12.13
N CYS A 97 -3.65 -5.70 12.49
CA CYS A 97 -2.36 -6.32 12.19
C CYS A 97 -2.13 -6.46 10.67
N LYS A 98 -3.16 -6.88 9.93
CA LYS A 98 -3.17 -6.90 8.47
C LYS A 98 -4.05 -5.78 7.92
N ARG A 99 -3.79 -5.36 6.67
CA ARG A 99 -4.68 -4.46 5.93
C ARG A 99 -6.07 -5.11 5.84
N ARG A 100 -7.08 -4.34 6.20
CA ARG A 100 -8.47 -4.81 6.20
C ARG A 100 -9.02 -4.91 4.79
N VAL A 101 -9.67 -6.03 4.49
CA VAL A 101 -10.37 -6.28 3.22
C VAL A 101 -11.86 -6.12 3.43
N ASN A 102 -12.45 -5.12 2.78
CA ASN A 102 -13.90 -4.89 2.84
C ASN A 102 -14.63 -5.93 1.98
N ASP A 103 -15.74 -6.45 2.50
CA ASP A 103 -16.57 -7.43 1.80
C ASP A 103 -17.30 -6.74 0.63
N THR A 104 -17.24 -7.32 -0.56
CA THR A 104 -17.96 -6.84 -1.75
C THR A 104 -18.90 -7.94 -2.23
N ASP A 105 -19.83 -8.32 -1.36
CA ASP A 105 -20.74 -9.45 -1.55
C ASP A 105 -19.99 -10.81 -1.66
N TYR A 106 -18.73 -10.89 -1.19
CA TYR A 106 -17.97 -12.13 -1.20
C TYR A 106 -18.63 -13.17 -0.29
N LEU A 107 -18.98 -12.80 0.93
CA LEU A 107 -19.68 -13.69 1.86
C LEU A 107 -21.03 -14.17 1.32
N LEU A 108 -21.75 -13.29 0.61
CA LEU A 108 -23.02 -13.61 -0.01
C LEU A 108 -22.86 -14.60 -1.17
N ASN A 109 -21.82 -14.43 -1.98
CA ASN A 109 -21.53 -15.31 -3.11
C ASN A 109 -21.23 -16.76 -2.66
N LEU A 110 -20.69 -16.96 -1.45
CA LEU A 110 -20.44 -18.31 -0.92
C LEU A 110 -21.71 -19.15 -0.70
N HIS A 111 -22.92 -18.56 -0.70
CA HIS A 111 -24.18 -19.31 -0.62
C HIS A 111 -24.63 -19.89 -1.96
N ARG A 112 -24.03 -19.47 -3.08
CA ARG A 112 -24.50 -19.93 -4.38
C ARG A 112 -24.12 -21.41 -4.58
N PRO A 113 -25.01 -22.22 -5.18
CA PRO A 113 -24.79 -23.68 -5.32
C PRO A 113 -23.61 -24.03 -6.23
N ASN A 114 -23.16 -23.06 -7.01
CA ASN A 114 -22.05 -23.16 -7.94
C ASN A 114 -20.73 -22.62 -7.38
N VAL A 115 -20.69 -22.22 -6.10
CA VAL A 115 -19.47 -21.71 -5.44
C VAL A 115 -19.01 -22.71 -4.39
N GLU A 116 -17.73 -23.09 -4.44
CA GLU A 116 -17.14 -23.98 -3.43
C GLU A 116 -15.86 -23.36 -2.84
N LEU A 117 -15.83 -23.19 -1.52
CA LEU A 117 -14.62 -22.79 -0.80
C LEU A 117 -13.88 -24.04 -0.33
N ILE A 118 -12.66 -24.26 -0.85
CA ILE A 118 -11.79 -25.38 -0.48
C ILE A 118 -10.69 -24.84 0.44
N TYR A 119 -10.77 -25.16 1.73
CA TYR A 119 -9.84 -24.64 2.74
C TYR A 119 -9.17 -25.73 3.59
N GLU A 120 -9.68 -26.95 3.60
CA GLU A 120 -9.14 -28.07 4.39
C GLU A 120 -8.17 -28.96 3.58
N ASP A 121 -8.20 -28.82 2.25
CA ASP A 121 -7.44 -29.66 1.32
C ASP A 121 -6.54 -28.79 0.43
N PRO A 122 -5.27 -28.57 0.83
CA PRO A 122 -4.37 -27.67 0.12
C PRO A 122 -4.09 -28.13 -1.31
N VAL A 123 -3.76 -27.15 -2.16
CA VAL A 123 -3.28 -27.43 -3.52
C VAL A 123 -1.93 -28.17 -3.47
N GLN A 124 -1.79 -29.18 -4.31
CA GLN A 124 -0.56 -29.93 -4.54
C GLN A 124 0.12 -29.50 -5.85
N GLU A 125 -0.62 -29.53 -6.97
CA GLU A 125 -0.09 -29.19 -8.29
C GLU A 125 -1.20 -28.73 -9.25
N ILE A 126 -0.81 -28.01 -10.30
CA ILE A 126 -1.66 -27.73 -11.45
C ILE A 126 -1.47 -28.87 -12.45
N VAL A 127 -2.57 -29.46 -12.90
CA VAL A 127 -2.62 -30.54 -13.90
C VAL A 127 -3.27 -30.02 -15.18
N GLU A 128 -3.19 -30.79 -16.27
CA GLU A 128 -3.70 -30.38 -17.59
C GLU A 128 -5.17 -29.96 -17.58
N ASP A 129 -6.00 -30.63 -16.77
CA ASP A 129 -7.44 -30.43 -16.69
C ASP A 129 -7.91 -29.65 -15.45
N GLY A 130 -6.99 -29.13 -14.62
CA GLY A 130 -7.35 -28.34 -13.43
C GLY A 130 -6.32 -28.34 -12.31
N VAL A 131 -6.78 -28.45 -11.07
CA VAL A 131 -5.95 -28.36 -9.86
C VAL A 131 -6.07 -29.63 -9.03
N ARG A 132 -4.95 -30.30 -8.77
CA ARG A 132 -4.89 -31.44 -7.86
C ARG A 132 -4.60 -30.96 -6.44
N THR A 133 -5.40 -31.41 -5.49
CA THR A 133 -5.20 -31.16 -4.06
C THR A 133 -4.43 -32.30 -3.39
N LYS A 134 -3.99 -32.11 -2.14
CA LYS A 134 -3.19 -33.10 -1.40
C LYS A 134 -3.94 -34.38 -1.08
N SER A 135 -5.27 -34.35 -1.01
CA SER A 135 -6.08 -35.59 -0.89
C SER A 135 -6.10 -36.44 -2.17
N GLY A 136 -5.60 -35.91 -3.28
CA GLY A 136 -5.64 -36.52 -4.61
C GLY A 136 -6.84 -36.11 -5.45
N ARG A 137 -7.80 -35.35 -4.89
CA ARG A 137 -8.93 -34.79 -5.63
C ARG A 137 -8.42 -33.86 -6.74
N VAL A 138 -8.99 -34.02 -7.93
CA VAL A 138 -8.81 -33.07 -9.04
C VAL A 138 -10.04 -32.18 -9.10
N VAL A 139 -9.82 -30.86 -9.09
CA VAL A 139 -10.83 -29.85 -9.30
C VAL A 139 -10.70 -29.37 -10.75
N PRO A 140 -11.61 -29.76 -11.65
CA PRO A 140 -11.54 -29.35 -13.05
C PRO A 140 -11.67 -27.83 -13.18
N ALA A 141 -10.86 -27.21 -14.05
CA ALA A 141 -10.88 -25.76 -14.23
C ALA A 141 -10.54 -25.35 -15.67
N ASP A 142 -11.40 -24.54 -16.28
CA ASP A 142 -11.13 -23.92 -17.60
C ASP A 142 -10.16 -22.72 -17.49
N ALA A 143 -10.13 -22.06 -16.33
CA ALA A 143 -9.23 -20.97 -16.03
C ALA A 143 -8.77 -21.01 -14.57
N ILE A 144 -7.50 -20.67 -14.32
CA ILE A 144 -6.93 -20.56 -12.98
C ILE A 144 -6.48 -19.12 -12.76
N VAL A 145 -7.03 -18.49 -11.72
CA VAL A 145 -6.65 -17.14 -11.30
C VAL A 145 -5.70 -17.25 -10.10
N LEU A 146 -4.52 -16.64 -10.19
CA LEU A 146 -3.54 -16.64 -9.10
C LEU A 146 -3.64 -15.36 -8.29
N ALA A 147 -4.45 -15.38 -7.22
CA ALA A 147 -4.60 -14.24 -6.30
C ALA A 147 -3.73 -14.37 -5.03
N HIS A 148 -2.50 -14.86 -5.17
CA HIS A 148 -1.58 -15.15 -4.06
C HIS A 148 -0.76 -13.94 -3.55
N GLY A 149 -0.97 -12.74 -4.12
CA GLY A 149 -0.35 -11.50 -3.67
C GLY A 149 0.89 -11.10 -4.47
N PHE A 150 1.81 -10.39 -3.82
CA PHE A 150 3.02 -9.80 -4.41
C PHE A 150 4.24 -10.05 -3.52
N GLU A 151 5.43 -10.12 -4.13
CA GLU A 151 6.70 -10.10 -3.40
C GLU A 151 7.02 -8.67 -2.95
N THR A 152 6.70 -8.35 -1.70
CA THR A 152 6.85 -7.00 -1.14
C THR A 152 8.23 -6.72 -0.56
N GLN A 153 9.08 -7.74 -0.39
CA GLN A 153 10.39 -7.58 0.24
C GLN A 153 11.49 -7.23 -0.77
N LYS A 154 11.30 -7.60 -2.05
CA LYS A 154 12.23 -7.28 -3.14
C LYS A 154 11.88 -5.95 -3.80
N PHE A 155 12.09 -4.87 -3.07
CA PHE A 155 11.73 -3.52 -3.50
C PHE A 155 12.49 -3.12 -4.78
N LEU A 156 11.78 -2.55 -5.78
CA LEU A 156 12.33 -2.11 -7.07
C LEU A 156 12.92 -3.22 -7.96
N PHE A 157 12.69 -4.51 -7.66
CA PHE A 157 13.06 -5.60 -8.57
C PHE A 157 12.33 -5.47 -9.92
N PRO A 158 12.98 -5.73 -11.07
CA PRO A 158 14.33 -6.25 -11.26
C PRO A 158 15.41 -5.18 -11.48
N MET A 159 15.15 -3.91 -11.17
CA MET A 159 16.09 -2.82 -11.43
C MET A 159 17.34 -2.97 -10.56
N LYS A 160 18.51 -2.74 -11.15
CA LYS A 160 19.79 -2.62 -10.45
C LYS A 160 20.13 -1.14 -10.34
N ILE A 161 20.18 -0.63 -9.12
CA ILE A 161 20.36 0.80 -8.85
C ILE A 161 21.66 0.93 -8.07
N TYR A 162 22.57 1.73 -8.61
CA TYR A 162 23.88 1.99 -8.03
C TYR A 162 23.95 3.45 -7.60
N GLY A 163 24.34 3.67 -6.35
CA GLY A 163 24.58 4.99 -5.79
C GLY A 163 26.03 5.44 -5.98
N GLU A 164 26.46 6.36 -5.13
CA GLU A 164 27.84 6.81 -5.06
C GLU A 164 28.80 5.65 -4.82
N ASN A 165 30.00 5.77 -5.38
CA ASN A 165 31.06 4.75 -5.30
C ASN A 165 30.64 3.36 -5.82
N GLY A 166 29.57 3.28 -6.62
CA GLY A 166 29.09 2.03 -7.22
C GLY A 166 28.41 1.08 -6.24
N ILE A 167 27.97 1.57 -5.07
CA ILE A 167 27.26 0.74 -4.07
C ILE A 167 25.87 0.39 -4.60
N ASP A 168 25.53 -0.89 -4.61
CA ASP A 168 24.20 -1.37 -4.97
C ASP A 168 23.16 -1.03 -3.88
N LEU A 169 21.91 -0.78 -4.28
CA LEU A 169 20.84 -0.41 -3.37
C LEU A 169 20.55 -1.46 -2.29
N TYR A 170 20.58 -2.75 -2.62
CA TYR A 170 20.39 -3.82 -1.63
C TYR A 170 21.60 -3.93 -0.69
N GLU A 171 22.80 -3.71 -1.21
CA GLU A 171 24.00 -3.60 -0.38
C GLU A 171 23.90 -2.44 0.63
N HIS A 172 23.36 -1.29 0.20
CA HIS A 172 23.09 -0.17 1.10
C HIS A 172 22.11 -0.55 2.22
N TRP A 173 20.95 -1.13 1.89
CA TRP A 173 19.96 -1.55 2.90
C TRP A 173 20.48 -2.64 3.84
N ASN A 174 21.34 -3.55 3.36
CA ASN A 174 22.04 -4.51 4.22
C ASN A 174 22.88 -3.81 5.29
N ARG A 175 23.56 -2.72 4.93
CA ARG A 175 24.42 -1.96 5.85
C ARG A 175 23.63 -1.09 6.82
N VAL A 176 22.57 -0.42 6.37
CA VAL A 176 21.87 0.60 7.20
C VAL A 176 20.63 0.08 7.92
N SER A 177 20.07 -1.04 7.47
CA SER A 177 18.75 -1.53 7.94
C SER A 177 18.65 -3.05 7.99
N GLU A 178 19.77 -3.78 8.06
CA GLU A 178 19.80 -5.25 8.14
C GLU A 178 19.05 -5.94 6.98
N GLY A 179 19.12 -5.32 5.79
CA GLY A 179 18.53 -5.84 4.55
C GLY A 179 17.07 -5.45 4.35
N VAL A 180 16.48 -4.72 5.30
CA VAL A 180 15.10 -4.24 5.20
C VAL A 180 15.07 -2.95 4.40
N PRO A 181 14.25 -2.86 3.32
CA PRO A 181 14.09 -1.63 2.56
C PRO A 181 13.73 -0.46 3.46
N SER A 182 14.49 0.63 3.32
CA SER A 182 14.38 1.81 4.17
C SER A 182 14.80 3.07 3.41
N SER A 183 14.34 4.21 3.89
CA SER A 183 14.67 5.51 3.33
C SER A 183 14.45 6.59 4.38
N TYR A 184 15.18 7.70 4.24
CA TYR A 184 14.95 8.91 5.01
C TYR A 184 13.64 9.58 4.58
N LEU A 185 12.77 9.85 5.56
CA LEU A 185 11.42 10.42 5.35
C LEU A 185 10.55 9.62 4.36
N GLY A 186 10.86 8.34 4.15
CA GLY A 186 10.12 7.49 3.21
C GLY A 186 10.39 7.78 1.73
N THR A 187 11.41 8.58 1.39
CA THR A 187 11.65 9.00 0.01
C THR A 187 13.11 9.02 -0.45
N CYS A 188 14.03 9.56 0.36
CA CYS A 188 15.43 9.71 -0.06
C CYS A 188 16.33 8.64 0.57
N ILE A 189 17.40 8.25 -0.11
CA ILE A 189 18.37 7.27 0.40
C ILE A 189 19.76 7.91 0.41
N ALA A 190 20.53 7.73 1.49
CA ALA A 190 21.86 8.32 1.58
C ALA A 190 22.80 7.66 0.59
N GLY A 191 23.60 8.47 -0.13
CA GLY A 191 24.50 7.98 -1.17
C GLY A 191 23.81 7.71 -2.51
N PHE A 192 22.52 8.05 -2.68
CA PHE A 192 21.81 7.97 -3.95
C PHE A 192 21.34 9.38 -4.37
N PRO A 193 22.25 10.20 -4.94
CA PRO A 193 21.94 11.58 -5.36
C PRO A 193 20.78 11.63 -6.36
N ASN A 194 19.84 12.57 -6.16
CA ASN A 194 18.68 12.77 -7.05
C ASN A 194 17.81 11.52 -7.27
N PHE A 195 17.91 10.53 -6.39
CA PHE A 195 17.08 9.34 -6.42
C PHE A 195 16.01 9.45 -5.34
N PHE A 196 14.76 9.48 -5.77
CA PHE A 196 13.60 9.58 -4.90
C PHE A 196 12.71 8.36 -5.12
N ILE A 197 12.47 7.62 -4.04
CA ILE A 197 11.46 6.58 -4.01
C ILE A 197 10.13 7.26 -3.69
N MET A 198 9.13 6.98 -4.50
CA MET A 198 7.77 7.46 -4.28
C MET A 198 6.87 6.27 -3.93
N MET A 199 6.54 6.15 -2.64
CA MET A 199 5.34 5.44 -2.21
C MET A 199 4.32 6.40 -1.58
N VAL A 200 4.70 7.66 -1.35
CA VAL A 200 3.89 8.77 -0.85
C VAL A 200 4.35 10.07 -1.53
N TYR A 201 3.40 10.94 -1.88
CA TYR A 201 3.54 12.13 -2.73
C TYR A 201 4.58 13.16 -2.25
N LEU A 202 5.35 13.73 -3.19
CA LEU A 202 5.99 15.05 -3.03
C LEU A 202 6.10 15.82 -4.36
N PHE A 203 6.05 17.14 -4.23
CA PHE A 203 5.99 18.17 -5.27
C PHE A 203 7.37 18.45 -5.91
N SER A 204 7.36 18.87 -7.17
CA SER A 204 8.52 19.26 -7.98
C SER A 204 8.99 20.68 -7.67
N GLY A 205 10.29 20.87 -7.46
CA GLY A 205 10.95 22.19 -7.41
C GLY A 205 12.48 22.10 -7.54
N ALA A 206 13.01 22.72 -8.61
CA ALA A 206 14.40 23.08 -8.95
C ALA A 206 15.58 22.13 -8.58
N LEU A 207 16.28 21.68 -9.62
CA LEU A 207 17.45 20.78 -9.65
C LEU A 207 18.63 21.24 -8.77
N LEU A 208 18.72 20.70 -7.55
CA LEU A 208 19.96 20.59 -6.77
C LEU A 208 20.25 19.11 -6.52
N THR A 209 21.47 18.65 -6.80
CA THR A 209 21.91 17.31 -6.43
C THR A 209 21.96 17.21 -4.91
N SER A 210 20.98 16.51 -4.33
CA SER A 210 20.81 16.39 -2.88
C SER A 210 20.47 14.97 -2.46
N TRP A 211 20.96 14.59 -1.29
CA TRP A 211 20.65 13.32 -0.62
C TRP A 211 20.91 13.46 0.88
N PRO A 212 20.25 12.65 1.73
CA PRO A 212 20.46 12.70 3.17
C PRO A 212 21.86 12.20 3.53
N LYS A 213 22.40 12.70 4.65
CA LYS A 213 23.60 12.17 5.29
C LYS A 213 23.30 10.76 5.81
N PRO A 214 24.26 9.80 5.75
CA PRO A 214 24.05 8.45 6.28
C PRO A 214 23.61 8.42 7.76
N SER A 215 24.14 9.36 8.57
CA SER A 215 23.75 9.47 9.97
C SER A 215 22.31 9.96 10.16
N ALA A 216 21.78 10.76 9.22
CA ALA A 216 20.40 11.23 9.27
C ALA A 216 19.41 10.11 8.90
N GLU A 217 19.72 9.35 7.84
CA GLU A 217 18.95 8.16 7.45
C GLU A 217 18.90 7.14 8.59
N ALA A 218 20.06 6.76 9.15
CA ALA A 218 20.12 5.80 10.26
C ALA A 218 19.34 6.27 11.50
N ARG A 219 19.41 7.57 11.83
CA ARG A 219 18.60 8.15 12.93
C ARG A 219 17.11 8.05 12.65
N ASP A 220 16.67 8.39 11.43
CA ASP A 220 15.25 8.34 11.05
C ASP A 220 14.71 6.91 11.13
N ILE A 221 15.44 5.94 10.56
CA ILE A 221 15.11 4.52 10.62
C ILE A 221 14.98 4.06 12.08
N ALA A 222 15.96 4.37 12.93
CA ALA A 222 15.93 3.97 14.34
C ALA A 222 14.70 4.54 15.08
N VAL A 223 14.38 5.82 14.86
CA VAL A 223 13.21 6.46 15.48
C VAL A 223 11.90 5.83 14.99
N VAL A 224 11.79 5.55 13.68
CA VAL A 224 10.62 4.90 13.08
C VAL A 224 10.46 3.50 13.66
N GLN A 225 11.50 2.66 13.66
CA GLN A 225 11.40 1.30 14.18
C GLN A 225 11.08 1.28 15.68
N GLU A 226 11.64 2.19 16.48
CA GLU A 226 11.35 2.28 17.91
C GLU A 226 9.87 2.63 18.16
N LYS A 227 9.32 3.60 17.42
CA LYS A 227 7.90 3.94 17.51
C LYS A 227 6.99 2.79 17.07
N ALA A 228 7.38 2.05 16.02
CA ALA A 228 6.59 0.95 15.47
C ALA A 228 6.30 -0.17 16.51
N LYS A 229 7.17 -0.35 17.51
CA LYS A 229 7.01 -1.35 18.58
C LYS A 229 5.73 -1.18 19.40
N LYS A 230 5.17 0.03 19.44
CA LYS A 230 3.94 0.33 20.21
C LYS A 230 2.64 -0.03 19.47
N PHE A 231 2.73 -0.45 18.22
CA PHE A 231 1.57 -0.68 17.37
C PHE A 231 1.30 -2.18 17.15
N VAL A 232 0.05 -2.50 16.79
CA VAL A 232 -0.45 -3.86 16.50
C VAL A 232 0.36 -4.60 15.43
N TRP A 233 1.12 -3.88 14.60
CA TRP A 233 2.01 -4.49 13.63
C TRP A 233 3.19 -5.23 14.27
N ALA A 234 3.54 -4.87 15.51
CA ALA A 234 4.64 -5.46 16.27
C ALA A 234 4.18 -6.56 17.26
N SER A 235 2.88 -6.89 17.37
CA SER A 235 2.37 -7.89 18.34
C SER A 235 2.65 -9.36 17.98
N GLY A 236 3.54 -9.63 17.02
CA GLY A 236 3.73 -10.97 16.45
C GLY A 236 2.83 -11.26 15.24
N CYS A 237 2.24 -10.21 14.68
CA CYS A 237 1.51 -10.24 13.42
C CYS A 237 2.36 -10.77 12.25
N THR A 238 1.82 -11.70 11.46
CA THR A 238 2.39 -12.03 10.14
C THR A 238 1.74 -11.15 9.08
N SER A 239 2.53 -10.29 8.43
CA SER A 239 2.06 -9.36 7.40
C SER A 239 3.15 -9.12 6.38
N TRP A 240 2.77 -8.86 5.12
CA TRP A 240 3.69 -8.56 4.01
C TRP A 240 4.63 -7.37 4.27
N PHE A 241 4.27 -6.49 5.21
CA PHE A 241 5.05 -5.30 5.58
C PHE A 241 6.05 -5.52 6.72
N ILE A 242 6.02 -6.70 7.34
CA ILE A 242 6.92 -7.06 8.44
C ILE A 242 7.90 -8.09 7.91
N GLU A 243 9.19 -7.75 7.96
CA GLU A 243 10.23 -8.69 7.53
C GLU A 243 10.35 -9.84 8.55
N PRO A 244 10.32 -11.10 8.12
CA PRO A 244 10.17 -12.26 9.00
C PRO A 244 11.36 -12.48 9.93
N ASN A 245 12.58 -12.11 9.56
CA ASN A 245 13.78 -12.36 10.36
C ASN A 245 14.01 -11.27 11.41
N THR A 246 14.01 -10.02 11.00
CA THR A 246 14.29 -8.81 11.78
C THR A 246 13.06 -8.29 12.53
N LYS A 247 11.85 -8.71 12.12
CA LYS A 247 10.55 -8.19 12.60
C LYS A 247 10.37 -6.68 12.42
N ARG A 248 11.16 -6.07 11.54
CA ARG A 248 11.08 -4.65 11.23
C ARG A 248 9.94 -4.36 10.27
N ASN A 249 9.41 -3.15 10.42
CA ASN A 249 8.37 -2.61 9.56
C ASN A 249 9.02 -1.84 8.40
N SER A 250 8.79 -2.28 7.17
CA SER A 250 9.43 -1.70 5.97
C SER A 250 8.61 -0.62 5.27
N VAL A 251 7.32 -0.44 5.61
CA VAL A 251 6.39 0.36 4.77
C VAL A 251 5.52 1.34 5.57
N MET A 252 5.18 1.04 6.83
CA MET A 252 4.19 1.83 7.56
C MET A 252 4.86 2.86 8.49
N PHE A 253 4.45 4.11 8.39
CA PHE A 253 4.87 5.15 9.33
C PHE A 253 4.08 5.04 10.66
N PRO A 254 4.75 4.91 11.82
CA PRO A 254 4.13 4.62 13.11
C PRO A 254 3.81 5.89 13.91
N ASP A 255 3.08 6.81 13.28
CA ASP A 255 2.54 8.00 13.95
C ASP A 255 1.35 8.55 13.14
N TRP A 256 0.68 9.55 13.70
CA TRP A 256 -0.40 10.28 13.05
C TRP A 256 0.02 10.80 11.67
N GLN A 257 -0.86 10.71 10.67
CA GLN A 257 -0.56 11.14 9.30
C GLN A 257 -0.23 12.63 9.23
N TYR A 258 -0.85 13.48 10.06
CA TYR A 258 -0.50 14.90 10.08
C TYR A 258 0.94 15.13 10.56
N ARG A 259 1.49 14.26 11.43
CA ARG A 259 2.89 14.34 11.87
C ARG A 259 3.84 13.94 10.78
N PHE A 260 3.48 12.93 9.98
CA PHE A 260 4.25 12.61 8.76
C PHE A 260 4.27 13.81 7.82
N TRP A 261 3.10 14.38 7.54
CA TRP A 261 2.97 15.57 6.70
C TRP A 261 3.83 16.73 7.19
N LEU A 262 3.77 17.07 8.48
CA LEU A 262 4.62 18.10 9.09
C LEU A 262 6.12 17.81 8.90
N ARG A 263 6.57 16.54 9.04
CA ARG A 263 7.98 16.16 8.80
C ARG A 263 8.41 16.36 7.36
N THR A 264 7.50 16.18 6.39
CA THR A 264 7.78 16.38 4.97
C THR A 264 7.71 17.85 4.53
N VAL A 265 6.95 18.69 5.26
CA VAL A 265 6.87 20.14 5.00
C VAL A 265 8.04 20.87 5.67
N PHE A 266 8.36 20.50 6.91
CA PHE A 266 9.42 21.11 7.71
C PHE A 266 10.65 20.20 7.74
N VAL A 267 11.31 20.10 6.58
CA VAL A 267 12.50 19.27 6.41
C VAL A 267 13.70 19.87 7.15
N ALA A 268 14.45 19.04 7.87
CA ALA A 268 15.71 19.43 8.48
C ALA A 268 16.78 19.53 7.40
N TRP A 269 16.91 20.67 6.73
CA TRP A 269 17.85 20.86 5.61
C TRP A 269 19.33 20.58 5.97
N ASN A 270 19.69 20.64 7.25
CA ASN A 270 21.00 20.25 7.77
C ASN A 270 21.29 18.74 7.67
N ASP A 271 20.26 17.90 7.49
CA ASP A 271 20.39 16.47 7.27
C ASP A 271 20.84 16.13 5.85
N PHE A 272 20.82 17.09 4.91
CA PHE A 272 21.17 16.86 3.52
C PHE A 272 22.60 17.28 3.20
N SER A 273 23.20 16.55 2.27
CA SER A 273 24.41 16.93 1.56
C SER A 273 24.02 17.53 0.22
N TYR A 274 24.74 18.56 -0.22
CA TYR A 274 24.51 19.24 -1.49
C TYR A 274 25.82 19.32 -2.26
N THR A 275 25.76 19.05 -3.56
CA THR A 275 26.83 19.36 -4.49
C THR A 275 26.28 20.30 -5.56
N GLN A 276 26.97 21.42 -5.78
CA GLN A 276 26.61 22.33 -6.87
C GLN A 276 26.97 21.66 -8.20
N SER A 277 26.00 21.62 -9.12
CA SER A 277 26.28 21.35 -10.54
C SER A 277 27.25 22.39 -11.07
N ARG A 278 28.18 22.00 -11.95
CA ARG A 278 29.15 22.90 -12.60
C ARG A 278 28.49 24.10 -13.28
N ASP A 279 27.23 23.98 -13.69
CA ASP A 279 26.48 25.03 -14.39
C ASP A 279 25.68 25.95 -13.44
N GLY A 280 25.54 25.59 -12.16
CA GLY A 280 24.75 26.35 -11.16
C GLY A 280 25.54 27.34 -10.31
N ALA A 281 26.86 27.39 -10.47
CA ALA A 281 27.73 28.27 -9.68
C ALA A 281 27.49 29.78 -9.94
N ALA A 282 26.85 30.12 -11.07
CA ALA A 282 26.52 31.50 -11.41
C ALA A 282 25.31 32.05 -10.63
N ASP A 283 24.34 31.20 -10.24
CA ASP A 283 23.06 31.62 -9.65
C ASP A 283 22.93 31.39 -8.13
N ALA A 284 23.86 30.66 -7.52
CA ALA A 284 23.74 30.19 -6.14
C ALA A 284 23.96 31.25 -5.03
N LYS A 285 24.20 32.52 -5.37
CA LYS A 285 24.49 33.57 -4.35
C LYS A 285 23.27 34.11 -3.60
N LYS A 286 22.07 33.53 -3.75
CA LYS A 286 20.82 34.15 -3.26
C LYS A 286 19.86 33.30 -2.41
N LEU A 287 20.14 32.05 -2.07
CA LEU A 287 19.23 31.29 -1.19
C LEU A 287 19.89 30.87 0.12
N ASP A 288 19.60 31.65 1.17
CA ASP A 288 19.72 31.25 2.56
C ASP A 288 18.63 30.19 2.88
N PRO A 289 18.99 28.95 3.30
CA PRO A 289 18.02 27.87 3.54
C PRO A 289 17.03 28.17 4.67
N GLY A 290 17.33 29.11 5.58
CA GLY A 290 16.45 29.46 6.70
C GLY A 290 15.30 30.40 6.33
N ALA A 291 15.52 31.30 5.36
CA ALA A 291 14.50 32.24 4.88
C ALA A 291 13.58 31.62 3.81
N GLY A 292 14.07 30.60 3.10
CA GLY A 292 13.37 29.93 2.00
C GLY A 292 12.05 29.27 2.39
N SER A 293 11.94 28.67 3.58
CA SER A 293 10.67 28.04 4.02
C SER A 293 9.58 29.05 4.37
N LEU A 294 9.92 30.23 4.89
CA LEU A 294 8.95 31.29 5.18
C LEU A 294 8.53 32.02 3.90
N ILE A 295 9.48 32.29 3.01
CA ILE A 295 9.21 32.87 1.69
C ILE A 295 8.40 31.90 0.83
N ALA A 296 8.68 30.59 0.87
CA ALA A 296 7.89 29.58 0.19
C ALA A 296 6.47 29.47 0.78
N LEU A 297 6.28 29.64 2.09
CA LEU A 297 4.96 29.67 2.71
C LEU A 297 4.15 30.91 2.26
N VAL A 298 4.78 32.09 2.26
CA VAL A 298 4.16 33.36 1.83
C VAL A 298 3.90 33.36 0.32
N LEU A 299 4.82 32.83 -0.49
CA LEU A 299 4.63 32.67 -1.93
C LEU A 299 3.62 31.57 -2.26
N SER A 300 3.53 30.48 -1.49
CA SER A 300 2.49 29.45 -1.69
C SER A 300 1.10 29.99 -1.35
N LEU A 301 0.99 30.84 -0.33
CA LEU A 301 -0.25 31.55 0.01
C LEU A 301 -0.59 32.62 -1.06
N ALA A 302 0.40 33.32 -1.60
CA ALA A 302 0.21 34.32 -2.67
C ALA A 302 -0.05 33.69 -4.06
N ILE A 303 0.53 32.53 -4.36
CA ILE A 303 0.26 31.72 -5.56
C ILE A 303 -1.12 31.06 -5.44
N CYS A 304 -1.54 30.63 -4.24
CA CYS A 304 -2.93 30.24 -4.01
C CYS A 304 -3.92 31.40 -4.20
N ALA A 305 -3.49 32.65 -3.94
CA ALA A 305 -4.31 33.84 -4.16
C ALA A 305 -4.31 34.34 -5.62
N SER A 306 -3.30 34.01 -6.42
CA SER A 306 -3.19 34.43 -7.83
C SER A 306 -3.62 33.33 -8.83
N ALA A 307 -3.45 32.04 -8.50
CA ALA A 307 -4.14 30.93 -9.17
C ALA A 307 -5.68 31.02 -8.97
N TRP A 308 -6.12 31.73 -7.93
CA TRP A 308 -7.51 32.12 -7.68
C TRP A 308 -8.12 33.01 -8.79
N ALA A 309 -7.29 33.66 -9.62
CA ALA A 309 -7.74 34.62 -10.63
C ALA A 309 -7.66 34.11 -12.09
N LEU A 310 -6.93 33.03 -12.36
CA LEU A 310 -6.59 32.59 -13.73
C LEU A 310 -7.20 31.26 -14.18
N GLU A 311 -7.84 30.50 -13.28
CA GLU A 311 -8.39 29.17 -13.60
C GLU A 311 -9.86 29.20 -14.06
N SER A 312 -10.31 30.36 -14.57
CA SER A 312 -11.61 30.52 -15.25
C SER A 312 -11.51 30.43 -16.79
N PHE A 313 -10.36 30.06 -17.35
CA PHE A 313 -10.18 29.98 -18.80
C PHE A 313 -9.07 28.96 -19.17
N ASP A 314 -9.40 27.68 -19.32
CA ASP A 314 -9.56 27.04 -20.65
C ASP A 314 -9.82 25.53 -20.51
N LEU A 315 -10.68 25.04 -21.40
CA LEU A 315 -11.04 23.63 -21.59
C LEU A 315 -10.24 23.10 -22.77
N GLU A 316 -9.72 21.86 -22.72
CA GLU A 316 -9.96 20.90 -23.81
C GLU A 316 -9.51 19.47 -23.49
N SER A 317 -10.29 18.56 -24.07
CA SER A 317 -10.24 17.11 -24.03
C SER A 317 -9.01 16.50 -24.70
N GLN A 318 -8.44 15.44 -24.11
CA GLN A 318 -7.83 14.36 -24.89
C GLN A 318 -8.20 12.99 -24.32
N ASP A 319 -8.70 12.16 -25.23
CA ASP A 319 -9.13 10.78 -25.10
C ASP A 319 -7.98 9.93 -25.65
N GLU A 320 -7.31 9.12 -24.83
CA GLU A 320 -6.24 8.22 -25.29
C GLU A 320 -6.64 6.75 -25.12
N GLY A 321 -6.71 6.07 -26.27
CA GLY A 321 -7.13 4.69 -26.44
C GLY A 321 -6.17 3.68 -25.80
N GLN A 322 -6.77 2.69 -25.15
CA GLN A 322 -6.07 1.61 -24.46
C GLN A 322 -5.77 0.45 -25.43
N GLN A 323 -4.51 0.29 -25.85
CA GLN A 323 -4.04 -0.90 -26.58
C GLN A 323 -3.89 -2.08 -25.61
N ARG A 324 -4.53 -3.21 -25.92
CA ARG A 324 -4.36 -4.50 -25.23
C ARG A 324 -3.22 -5.28 -25.87
N ASN A 325 -2.18 -5.58 -25.10
CA ASN A 325 -1.21 -6.63 -25.43
C ASN A 325 -1.58 -7.92 -24.69
N THR A 326 -1.82 -8.99 -25.44
CA THR A 326 -2.05 -10.35 -24.95
C THR A 326 -0.71 -11.09 -24.86
N ILE A 327 -0.32 -11.49 -23.64
CA ILE A 327 0.82 -12.38 -23.40
C ILE A 327 0.26 -13.75 -23.00
N ARG A 328 0.67 -14.83 -23.69
CA ARG A 328 0.36 -16.22 -23.32
C ARG A 328 1.43 -16.73 -22.33
N PRO A 329 1.05 -17.35 -21.20
CA PRO A 329 2.03 -17.91 -20.27
C PRO A 329 2.45 -19.36 -20.64
N ASP A 330 3.72 -19.66 -20.41
CA ASP A 330 4.35 -20.98 -20.53
C ASP A 330 4.05 -21.83 -19.28
N HIS A 331 3.58 -23.06 -19.48
CA HIS A 331 3.11 -23.97 -18.44
C HIS A 331 4.22 -24.48 -17.49
N ARG A 332 5.51 -24.40 -17.85
CA ARG A 332 6.61 -24.89 -17.00
C ARG A 332 7.01 -23.93 -15.88
N ALA A 333 6.83 -22.62 -16.05
CA ALA A 333 7.20 -21.62 -15.04
C ALA A 333 6.25 -21.61 -13.82
N LEU A 334 5.02 -22.13 -13.98
CA LEU A 334 3.99 -22.07 -12.94
C LEU A 334 4.20 -23.10 -11.81
N THR A 335 4.82 -24.25 -12.11
CA THR A 335 5.07 -25.31 -11.11
C THR A 335 6.19 -24.95 -10.14
N GLU A 336 7.20 -24.18 -10.57
CA GLU A 336 8.28 -23.72 -9.67
C GLU A 336 7.82 -22.68 -8.65
N VAL A 337 6.85 -21.82 -9.01
CA VAL A 337 6.29 -20.78 -8.12
C VAL A 337 5.49 -21.38 -6.97
N ILE A 338 4.87 -22.55 -7.17
CA ILE A 338 4.08 -23.26 -6.15
C ILE A 338 4.99 -23.82 -5.04
N ASN A 339 6.22 -24.24 -5.39
CA ASN A 339 7.14 -24.85 -4.43
C ASN A 339 7.97 -23.84 -3.62
N SER A 340 8.13 -22.59 -4.08
CA SER A 340 9.04 -21.63 -3.45
C SER A 340 8.42 -20.76 -2.36
N THR A 341 7.09 -20.75 -2.19
CA THR A 341 6.42 -19.73 -1.36
C THR A 341 5.77 -20.22 -0.07
N GLY A 342 5.63 -21.53 0.17
CA GLY A 342 5.20 -22.05 1.49
C GLY A 342 3.83 -21.55 2.02
N TYR A 343 3.04 -20.84 1.21
CA TYR A 343 1.74 -20.28 1.59
C TYR A 343 0.63 -20.93 0.76
N HIS A 344 -0.33 -21.52 1.47
CA HIS A 344 -1.47 -22.24 0.91
C HIS A 344 -2.65 -21.27 0.71
N ALA A 345 -2.74 -20.60 -0.45
CA ALA A 345 -4.02 -20.05 -0.91
C ALA A 345 -4.01 -19.82 -2.44
N LEU A 346 -4.86 -20.54 -3.16
CA LEU A 346 -5.05 -20.43 -4.61
C LEU A 346 -6.49 -20.00 -4.91
N CYS A 347 -6.71 -18.72 -5.22
CA CYS A 347 -8.06 -18.21 -5.44
C CYS A 347 -8.46 -18.33 -6.92
N ALA A 348 -8.95 -19.50 -7.36
CA ALA A 348 -9.51 -19.63 -8.70
C ALA A 348 -10.92 -18.99 -8.76
N MET A 349 -11.04 -17.86 -9.45
CA MET A 349 -12.35 -17.31 -9.82
C MET A 349 -12.62 -17.69 -11.28
N LEU A 350 -13.71 -18.43 -11.51
CA LEU A 350 -14.11 -18.92 -12.83
C LEU A 350 -15.28 -18.07 -13.36
N GLU A 351 -15.06 -17.45 -14.51
CA GLU A 351 -16.11 -16.98 -15.42
C GLU A 351 -16.06 -17.88 -16.66
N VAL A 352 -17.21 -18.38 -17.12
CA VAL A 352 -17.36 -19.03 -18.43
C VAL A 352 -18.59 -18.38 -19.11
N PRO A 353 -18.55 -18.06 -20.42
CA PRO A 353 -19.67 -17.46 -21.17
C PRO A 353 -20.93 -18.33 -21.24
#